data_AF-A0A7S3HGV4-F1
#
_entry.id   AF-A0A7S3HGV4-F1
#
_cell.length_a   1.000
_cell.length_b   1.000
_cell.length_c   1.000
_cell.angle_alpha   90.00
_cell.angle_beta   90.00
_cell.angle_gamma   90.00
#
_symmetry.space_group_name_H-M   'P 1'
#
loop_
_entity.id
_entity.type
_entity.pdbx_description
1 polymer ?
#
loop_
_entity_poly.entity_id
_entity_poly.type
_entity_poly.pdbx_seq_one_letter_code
_entity_poly.pdbx_strand_id
1 'polypeptide(L)'
;DDSVRGFFFHTSGRTKIFFVEDVDAVINSSKFQLKLVGLDNMPIVRNHDMQNVINERNASYASIPAAVSVFDVNKFTRRSMRPIPRQMHISEEFIVEKDASGFQFASYQRIDSVYAIVRSWTNPREFTIELNDGSSRTYTCGLRDTLLAMLLDVCHAANNVRVIVTGEVSDGLRLMPRFAEEQYEASLKDAFFGSSSIEHWFLSRLGKVCKAAPLVIADIEQACRELNANVPCPGITPNSDQTLVKLTLSGVMRGLNSCLINSYNDERLDNSRTICALL
;
A
#
# COMPACT_ATOMS: atom_id res chain seq x y z
N ASP A 1 21.63 30.16 -18.69
CA ASP A 1 21.08 29.10 -19.56
C ASP A 1 20.52 28.02 -18.65
N ASP A 2 19.20 27.87 -18.59
CA ASP A 2 18.52 26.98 -17.62
C ASP A 2 18.85 25.50 -17.85
N SER A 3 19.35 25.17 -19.05
CA SER A 3 19.85 23.85 -19.44
C SER A 3 20.97 23.33 -18.53
N VAL A 4 21.86 24.22 -18.04
CA VAL A 4 23.02 23.88 -17.18
C VAL A 4 22.61 23.68 -15.72
N ARG A 5 21.42 24.16 -15.34
CA ARG A 5 20.89 24.16 -13.95
C ARG A 5 19.87 23.05 -13.69
N GLY A 6 19.53 22.29 -14.72
CA GLY A 6 18.52 21.25 -14.63
C GLY A 6 19.09 19.92 -14.13
N PHE A 7 18.34 19.25 -13.25
CA PHE A 7 18.56 17.85 -12.92
C PHE A 7 17.23 17.13 -12.85
N PHE A 8 17.26 15.81 -13.01
CA PHE A 8 16.07 15.00 -12.95
C PHE A 8 16.28 13.72 -12.17
N PHE A 9 15.20 13.25 -11.55
CA PHE A 9 15.15 11.92 -10.96
C PHE A 9 14.18 11.07 -11.75
N HIS A 10 14.64 9.88 -12.13
CA HIS A 10 13.79 8.82 -12.62
C HIS A 10 13.57 7.83 -11.47
N THR A 11 12.47 8.01 -10.73
CA THR A 11 12.03 7.11 -9.68
C THR A 11 10.58 6.77 -9.95
N SER A 12 10.23 5.49 -9.96
CA SER A 12 8.86 4.98 -10.19
C SER A 12 8.24 5.37 -11.55
N GLY A 13 9.04 5.36 -12.64
CA GLY A 13 8.59 5.63 -14.02
C GLY A 13 8.41 7.10 -14.38
N ARG A 14 8.20 7.99 -13.40
CA ARG A 14 8.05 9.43 -13.67
C ARG A 14 9.37 10.18 -13.55
N THR A 15 9.80 10.76 -14.66
CA THR A 15 10.88 11.74 -14.67
C THR A 15 10.42 13.08 -14.08
N LYS A 16 10.94 13.44 -12.90
CA LYS A 16 10.74 14.76 -12.29
C LYS A 16 11.94 15.64 -12.62
N ILE A 17 11.67 16.80 -13.20
CA ILE A 17 12.69 17.76 -13.60
C ILE A 17 12.66 18.93 -12.62
N PHE A 18 13.83 19.35 -12.17
CA PHE A 18 14.03 20.44 -11.23
C PHE A 18 15.15 21.34 -11.74
N PHE A 19 15.09 22.61 -11.37
CA PHE A 19 16.14 23.59 -11.65
C PHE A 19 16.71 24.07 -10.32
N VAL A 20 18.03 23.98 -10.18
CA VAL A 20 18.75 24.40 -8.96
C VAL A 20 19.93 25.27 -9.33
N GLU A 21 20.37 26.06 -8.36
CA GLU A 21 21.47 26.97 -8.58
C GLU A 21 22.81 26.25 -8.70
N ASP A 22 23.02 25.25 -7.86
CA ASP A 22 24.24 24.45 -7.77
C ASP A 22 23.88 22.96 -7.83
N VAL A 23 24.03 22.38 -9.02
CA VAL A 23 23.75 20.96 -9.27
C VAL A 23 24.78 20.05 -8.59
N ASP A 24 26.04 20.48 -8.47
CA ASP A 24 27.10 19.69 -7.85
C ASP A 24 26.87 19.53 -6.34
N ALA A 25 26.41 20.59 -5.66
CA ALA A 25 26.02 20.53 -4.25
C ALA A 25 24.87 19.53 -4.02
N VAL A 26 23.87 19.51 -4.91
CA VAL A 26 22.75 18.55 -4.85
C VAL A 26 23.27 17.13 -5.08
N ILE A 27 24.09 16.89 -6.09
CA ILE A 27 24.67 15.57 -6.38
C ILE A 27 25.47 15.05 -5.18
N ASN A 28 26.32 15.87 -4.58
CA ASN A 28 27.14 15.47 -3.42
C ASN A 28 26.27 15.15 -2.20
N SER A 29 25.25 15.97 -1.94
CA SER A 29 24.27 15.72 -0.88
C SER A 29 23.49 14.43 -1.12
N SER A 30 23.04 14.19 -2.36
CA SER A 30 22.35 12.96 -2.74
C SER A 30 23.23 11.72 -2.59
N LYS A 31 24.52 11.76 -3.00
CA LYS A 31 25.45 10.65 -2.80
C LYS A 31 25.62 10.28 -1.33
N PHE A 32 25.74 11.29 -0.46
CA PHE A 32 25.84 11.07 0.98
C PHE A 32 24.57 10.42 1.53
N GLN A 33 23.39 10.91 1.15
CA GLN A 33 22.11 10.34 1.59
C GLN A 33 21.89 8.91 1.07
N LEU A 34 22.22 8.65 -0.20
CA LEU A 34 22.15 7.32 -0.79
C LEU A 34 23.04 6.33 -0.03
N LYS A 35 24.24 6.77 0.38
CA LYS A 35 25.13 5.96 1.20
C LYS A 35 24.54 5.57 2.57
N LEU A 36 23.84 6.50 3.21
CA LEU A 36 23.19 6.22 4.50
C LEU A 36 22.08 5.17 4.42
N VAL A 37 21.47 5.02 3.24
CA VAL A 37 20.42 4.02 2.97
C VAL A 37 20.94 2.79 2.21
N GLY A 38 22.26 2.64 2.07
CA GLY A 38 22.89 1.48 1.39
C GLY A 38 22.70 1.45 -0.14
N LEU A 39 22.42 2.59 -0.77
CA LEU A 39 22.23 2.75 -2.22
C LEU A 39 23.45 3.41 -2.90
N ASP A 40 24.64 3.12 -2.40
CA ASP A 40 25.94 3.70 -2.80
C ASP A 40 26.22 3.57 -4.30
N ASN A 41 25.66 2.55 -4.94
CA ASN A 41 25.90 2.19 -6.34
C ASN A 41 24.90 2.81 -7.33
N MET A 42 24.02 3.72 -6.89
CA MET A 42 23.05 4.35 -7.78
C MET A 42 23.76 5.18 -8.88
N PRO A 43 23.49 4.93 -10.17
CA PRO A 43 24.18 5.63 -11.26
C PRO A 43 23.76 7.11 -11.31
N ILE A 44 24.74 7.99 -11.43
CA ILE A 44 24.53 9.43 -11.63
C ILE A 44 25.11 9.80 -12.98
N VAL A 45 24.23 10.08 -13.94
CA VAL A 45 24.61 10.47 -15.31
C VAL A 45 24.66 12.00 -15.39
N ARG A 46 25.72 12.55 -15.99
CA ARG A 46 25.92 13.99 -16.17
C ARG A 46 25.75 14.38 -17.64
N ASN A 47 25.50 15.67 -17.88
CA ASN A 47 25.44 16.28 -19.22
C ASN A 47 24.38 15.64 -20.14
N HIS A 48 23.24 15.21 -19.58
CA HIS A 48 22.10 14.78 -20.37
C HIS A 48 21.42 15.99 -21.04
N ASP A 49 21.00 15.82 -22.30
CA ASP A 49 20.21 16.84 -22.98
C ASP A 49 18.81 16.96 -22.37
N MET A 50 18.49 18.16 -21.88
CA MET A 50 17.21 18.46 -21.25
C MET A 50 16.04 18.27 -22.21
N GLN A 51 16.21 18.62 -23.49
CA GLN A 51 15.13 18.50 -24.46
C GLN A 51 14.78 17.03 -24.69
N ASN A 52 15.78 16.17 -24.81
CA ASN A 52 15.58 14.72 -24.87
C ASN A 52 14.86 14.18 -23.63
N VAL A 53 15.24 14.60 -22.42
CA VAL A 53 14.58 14.16 -21.17
C VAL A 53 13.10 14.55 -21.14
N ILE A 54 12.76 15.76 -21.61
CA ILE A 54 11.38 16.22 -21.73
C ILE A 54 10.61 15.39 -22.76
N ASN A 55 11.23 15.11 -23.91
CA ASN A 55 10.62 14.31 -24.99
C ASN A 55 10.34 12.87 -24.52
N GLU A 56 11.29 12.22 -23.84
CA GLU A 56 11.12 10.88 -23.27
C GLU A 56 10.00 10.83 -22.23
N ARG A 57 9.92 11.84 -21.36
CA ARG A 57 8.82 11.96 -20.38
C ARG A 57 7.47 12.10 -21.08
N ASN A 58 7.39 12.93 -22.11
CA ASN A 58 6.14 13.14 -22.85
C ASN A 58 5.75 11.90 -23.65
N ALA A 59 6.71 11.19 -24.24
CA ALA A 59 6.49 9.90 -24.90
C ALA A 59 5.95 8.86 -23.92
N SER A 60 6.48 8.81 -22.69
CA SER A 60 5.99 7.93 -21.62
C SER A 60 4.54 8.24 -21.22
N TYR A 61 4.11 9.50 -21.28
CA TYR A 61 2.71 9.85 -21.03
C TYR A 61 1.81 9.49 -22.22
N ALA A 62 2.31 9.66 -23.44
CA ALA A 62 1.59 9.33 -24.66
C ALA A 62 1.38 7.82 -24.85
N SER A 63 2.26 6.99 -24.27
CA SER A 63 2.13 5.53 -24.30
C SER A 63 1.12 4.97 -23.30
N ILE A 64 0.57 5.80 -22.39
CA ILE A 64 -0.40 5.32 -21.41
C ILE A 64 -1.74 5.04 -22.11
N PRO A 65 -2.32 3.83 -21.98
CA PRO A 65 -3.60 3.49 -22.59
C PRO A 65 -4.75 4.35 -22.07
N ALA A 66 -5.82 4.39 -22.85
CA ALA A 66 -7.04 5.10 -22.48
C ALA A 66 -7.61 4.58 -21.15
N ALA A 67 -8.23 5.48 -20.40
CA ALA A 67 -8.86 5.14 -19.13
C ALA A 67 -10.15 4.32 -19.37
N VAL A 68 -10.32 3.26 -18.60
CA VAL A 68 -11.58 2.50 -18.50
C VAL A 68 -12.58 3.25 -17.61
N SER A 69 -12.09 3.99 -16.62
CA SER A 69 -12.91 4.83 -15.75
C SER A 69 -12.20 6.11 -15.33
N VAL A 70 -12.98 7.16 -15.04
CA VAL A 70 -12.47 8.47 -14.62
C VAL A 70 -13.26 8.96 -13.41
N PHE A 71 -12.54 9.41 -12.39
CA PHE A 71 -13.13 9.93 -11.16
C PHE A 71 -12.55 11.30 -10.80
N ASP A 72 -13.41 12.23 -10.37
CA ASP A 72 -12.96 13.46 -9.76
C ASP A 72 -12.52 13.21 -8.32
N VAL A 73 -11.28 13.60 -8.00
CA VAL A 73 -10.66 13.39 -6.70
C VAL A 73 -9.97 14.66 -6.21
N ASN A 74 -9.85 14.82 -4.90
CA ASN A 74 -9.01 15.85 -4.30
C ASN A 74 -7.83 15.20 -3.60
N LYS A 75 -6.62 15.50 -4.08
CA LYS A 75 -5.37 14.92 -3.56
C LYS A 75 -4.84 15.71 -2.37
N PHE A 76 -4.54 15.02 -1.28
CA PHE A 76 -3.76 15.58 -0.18
C PHE A 76 -2.27 15.47 -0.51
N THR A 77 -1.51 16.54 -0.28
CA THR A 77 -0.07 16.56 -0.53
C THR A 77 0.61 17.54 0.41
N ARG A 78 1.84 17.24 0.82
CA ARG A 78 2.66 18.12 1.66
C ARG A 78 2.99 19.46 0.98
N ARG A 79 2.84 19.54 -0.35
CA ARG A 79 3.14 20.74 -1.16
C ARG A 79 2.03 21.79 -1.15
N SER A 80 0.86 21.47 -0.61
CA SER A 80 -0.29 22.37 -0.61
C SER A 80 -1.06 22.23 0.69
N MET A 81 -1.41 23.36 1.30
CA MET A 81 -2.25 23.39 2.51
C MET A 81 -3.69 22.95 2.24
N ARG A 82 -4.14 23.02 0.99
CA ARG A 82 -5.49 22.59 0.57
C ARG A 82 -5.41 21.36 -0.33
N PRO A 83 -6.39 20.45 -0.24
CA PRO A 83 -6.52 19.36 -1.21
C PRO A 83 -6.58 19.91 -2.63
N ILE A 84 -5.84 19.28 -3.54
CA ILE A 84 -5.74 19.75 -4.92
C ILE A 84 -6.69 18.94 -5.81
N PRO A 85 -7.64 19.58 -6.53
CA PRO A 85 -8.53 18.89 -7.45
C PRO A 85 -7.77 18.24 -8.61
N ARG A 86 -8.13 17.00 -8.93
CA ARG A 86 -7.52 16.14 -9.96
C ARG A 86 -8.59 15.24 -10.58
N GLN A 87 -8.32 14.76 -11.78
CA GLN A 87 -9.02 13.60 -12.32
C GLN A 87 -8.13 12.36 -12.17
N MET A 88 -8.65 11.31 -11.56
CA MET A 88 -8.02 9.99 -11.51
C MET A 88 -8.56 9.14 -12.65
N HIS A 89 -7.71 8.89 -13.63
CA HIS A 89 -7.96 8.06 -14.80
C HIS A 89 -7.41 6.67 -14.51
N ILE A 90 -8.25 5.65 -14.49
CA ILE A 90 -7.86 4.25 -14.23
C ILE A 90 -7.94 3.50 -15.56
N SER A 91 -6.80 2.99 -16.04
CA SER A 91 -6.72 2.04 -17.15
C SER A 91 -6.32 0.66 -16.64
N GLU A 92 -6.28 -0.34 -17.51
CA GLU A 92 -5.91 -1.72 -17.15
C GLU A 92 -4.50 -1.82 -16.56
N GLU A 93 -3.60 -0.88 -16.89
CA GLU A 93 -2.20 -0.92 -16.50
C GLU A 93 -1.78 0.23 -15.58
N PHE A 94 -2.51 1.36 -15.58
CA PHE A 94 -2.08 2.58 -14.91
C PHE A 94 -3.19 3.29 -14.14
N ILE A 95 -2.79 3.91 -13.03
CA ILE A 95 -3.52 4.97 -12.34
C ILE A 95 -2.87 6.29 -12.74
N VAL A 96 -3.61 7.15 -13.44
CA VAL A 96 -3.13 8.43 -13.91
C VAL A 96 -3.85 9.56 -13.18
N GLU A 97 -3.08 10.49 -12.63
CA GLU A 97 -3.60 11.77 -12.17
C GLU A 97 -3.44 12.80 -13.28
N LYS A 98 -4.55 13.42 -13.66
CA LYS A 98 -4.56 14.64 -14.47
C LYS A 98 -5.01 15.82 -13.62
N ASP A 99 -4.75 17.02 -14.10
CA ASP A 99 -5.31 18.24 -13.50
C ASP A 99 -6.85 18.22 -13.52
N ALA A 100 -7.47 19.22 -12.90
CA ALA A 100 -8.93 19.27 -12.76
C ALA A 100 -9.67 19.33 -14.11
N SER A 101 -9.01 19.85 -15.15
CA SER A 101 -9.57 19.91 -16.50
C SER A 101 -9.38 18.63 -17.32
N GLY A 102 -8.53 17.70 -16.85
CA GLY A 102 -8.25 16.45 -17.53
C GLY A 102 -7.26 16.55 -18.70
N PHE A 103 -6.64 17.71 -18.93
CA PHE A 103 -5.74 17.94 -20.06
C PHE A 103 -4.26 17.75 -19.73
N GLN A 104 -3.86 17.99 -18.48
CA GLN A 104 -2.44 18.00 -18.09
C GLN A 104 -2.12 16.84 -17.15
N PHE A 105 -1.10 16.05 -17.51
CA PHE A 105 -0.61 14.97 -16.67
C PHE A 105 0.03 15.51 -15.39
N ALA A 106 -0.54 15.14 -14.24
CA ALA A 106 0.00 15.46 -12.94
C ALA A 106 0.90 14.35 -12.40
N SER A 107 0.56 13.07 -12.60
CA SER A 107 1.42 11.91 -12.34
C SER A 107 0.77 10.62 -12.87
N TYR A 108 1.49 9.50 -12.84
CA TYR A 108 0.90 8.17 -13.00
C TYR A 108 1.59 7.17 -12.06
N GLN A 109 1.00 5.98 -11.89
CA GLN A 109 1.58 4.79 -11.27
C GLN A 109 1.07 3.55 -11.99
N ARG A 110 1.86 2.47 -12.02
CA ARG A 110 1.41 1.18 -12.54
C ARG A 110 0.49 0.49 -11.55
N ILE A 111 -0.50 -0.23 -12.05
CA ILE A 111 -1.45 -0.99 -11.24
C ILE A 111 -0.76 -2.10 -10.42
N ASP A 112 0.28 -2.74 -10.99
CA ASP A 112 1.07 -3.77 -10.29
C ASP A 112 1.88 -3.23 -9.10
N SER A 113 2.12 -1.92 -9.06
CA SER A 113 2.82 -1.26 -7.95
C SER A 113 1.92 -1.02 -6.74
N VAL A 114 0.60 -1.18 -6.88
CA VAL A 114 -0.35 -1.06 -5.77
C VAL A 114 -0.12 -2.20 -4.79
N TYR A 115 0.04 -1.85 -3.52
CA TYR A 115 0.17 -2.78 -2.42
C TYR A 115 -1.20 -3.01 -1.75
N ALA A 116 -1.85 -1.92 -1.31
CA ALA A 116 -3.15 -1.98 -0.65
C ALA A 116 -3.93 -0.69 -0.87
N ILE A 117 -5.25 -0.79 -0.68
CA ILE A 117 -6.18 0.34 -0.74
C ILE A 117 -6.74 0.53 0.68
N VAL A 118 -6.47 1.68 1.30
CA VAL A 118 -6.91 1.97 2.66
C VAL A 118 -8.14 2.87 2.61
N ARG A 119 -9.28 2.35 3.06
CA ARG A 119 -10.55 3.05 3.22
C ARG A 119 -10.57 3.78 4.56
N SER A 120 -10.83 5.08 4.56
CA SER A 120 -10.99 5.82 5.82
C SER A 120 -12.32 5.49 6.50
N TRP A 121 -12.26 5.17 7.78
CA TRP A 121 -13.42 4.98 8.65
C TRP A 121 -13.99 6.29 9.19
N THR A 122 -13.17 7.35 9.25
CA THR A 122 -13.57 8.65 9.81
C THR A 122 -14.20 9.55 8.75
N ASN A 123 -13.69 9.48 7.52
CA ASN A 123 -14.15 10.29 6.41
C ASN A 123 -14.67 9.40 5.28
N PRO A 124 -15.98 9.39 4.99
CA PRO A 124 -16.58 8.50 4.00
C PRO A 124 -16.14 8.79 2.56
N ARG A 125 -15.47 9.92 2.32
CA ARG A 125 -14.93 10.28 1.00
C ARG A 125 -13.45 9.94 0.87
N GLU A 126 -12.76 9.70 1.97
CA GLU A 126 -11.31 9.60 2.01
C GLU A 126 -10.81 8.16 1.83
N PHE A 127 -9.72 8.04 1.10
CA PHE A 127 -8.99 6.79 0.92
C PHE A 127 -7.50 7.06 0.66
N THR A 128 -6.67 6.06 0.86
CA THR A 128 -5.24 6.09 0.58
C THR A 128 -4.86 4.91 -0.30
N ILE A 129 -4.07 5.15 -1.35
CA ILE A 129 -3.43 4.10 -2.14
C ILE A 129 -2.01 3.92 -1.61
N GLU A 130 -1.70 2.72 -1.16
CA GLU A 130 -0.38 2.33 -0.69
C GLU A 130 0.36 1.59 -1.80
N LEU A 131 1.63 1.93 -2.01
CA LEU A 131 2.45 1.39 -3.09
C LEU A 131 3.61 0.55 -2.54
N ASN A 132 4.12 -0.36 -3.36
CA ASN A 132 5.23 -1.26 -3.03
C ASN A 132 6.51 -0.54 -2.62
N ASP A 133 6.75 0.64 -3.18
CA ASP A 133 7.92 1.47 -2.86
C ASP A 133 7.83 2.14 -1.47
N GLY A 134 6.81 1.80 -0.67
CA GLY A 134 6.56 2.37 0.65
C GLY A 134 5.88 3.74 0.60
N SER A 135 5.65 4.30 -0.59
CA SER A 135 4.94 5.57 -0.72
C SER A 135 3.42 5.37 -0.65
N SER A 136 2.71 6.41 -0.20
CA SER A 136 1.27 6.39 -0.07
C SER A 136 0.66 7.70 -0.56
N ARG A 137 -0.54 7.62 -1.13
CA ARG A 137 -1.24 8.77 -1.71
C ARG A 137 -2.68 8.83 -1.22
N THR A 138 -3.02 9.90 -0.52
CA THR A 138 -4.35 10.10 0.08
C THR A 138 -5.20 11.04 -0.77
N TYR A 139 -6.47 10.68 -0.95
CA TYR A 139 -7.44 11.43 -1.73
C TYR A 139 -8.79 11.49 -1.03
N THR A 140 -9.64 12.42 -1.45
CA THR A 140 -11.10 12.32 -1.26
C THR A 140 -11.82 12.20 -2.60
N CYS A 141 -12.92 11.44 -2.64
CA CYS A 141 -13.79 11.27 -3.79
C CYS A 141 -15.25 11.17 -3.34
N GLY A 142 -16.18 11.78 -4.09
CA GLY A 142 -17.62 11.65 -3.83
C GLY A 142 -18.17 10.24 -4.10
N LEU A 143 -17.53 9.51 -5.03
CA LEU A 143 -17.86 8.14 -5.41
C LEU A 143 -16.80 7.15 -4.91
N ARG A 144 -16.29 7.36 -3.69
CA ARG A 144 -15.16 6.60 -3.12
C ARG A 144 -15.33 5.10 -3.30
N ASP A 145 -16.42 4.51 -2.82
CA ASP A 145 -16.56 3.05 -2.79
C ASP A 145 -16.66 2.44 -4.20
N THR A 146 -17.26 3.15 -5.17
CA THR A 146 -17.22 2.77 -6.59
C THR A 146 -15.81 2.82 -7.16
N LEU A 147 -15.02 3.85 -6.81
CA LEU A 147 -13.62 3.97 -7.21
C LEU A 147 -12.78 2.83 -6.60
N LEU A 148 -12.95 2.51 -5.32
CA LEU A 148 -12.19 1.43 -4.68
C LEU A 148 -12.53 0.07 -5.27
N ALA A 149 -13.81 -0.21 -5.55
CA ALA A 149 -14.23 -1.44 -6.23
C ALA A 149 -13.58 -1.56 -7.62
N MET A 150 -13.66 -0.50 -8.43
CA MET A 150 -13.03 -0.49 -9.74
C MET A 150 -11.51 -0.67 -9.65
N LEU A 151 -10.85 0.03 -8.73
CA LEU A 151 -9.40 -0.09 -8.58
C LEU A 151 -8.98 -1.50 -8.17
N LEU A 152 -9.74 -2.14 -7.27
CA LEU A 152 -9.52 -3.52 -6.86
C LEU A 152 -9.68 -4.49 -8.04
N ASP A 153 -10.76 -4.34 -8.81
CA ASP A 153 -11.03 -5.17 -9.99
C ASP A 153 -9.92 -5.05 -11.03
N VAL A 154 -9.47 -3.83 -11.33
CA VAL A 154 -8.34 -3.62 -12.25
C VAL A 154 -7.05 -4.24 -11.70
N CYS A 155 -6.76 -4.09 -10.41
CA CYS A 155 -5.59 -4.73 -9.81
C CYS A 155 -5.62 -6.25 -9.98
N HIS A 156 -6.75 -6.88 -9.70
CA HIS A 156 -6.91 -8.33 -9.82
C HIS A 156 -6.88 -8.79 -11.28
N ALA A 157 -7.51 -8.05 -12.20
CA ALA A 157 -7.46 -8.31 -13.63
C ALA A 157 -6.04 -8.20 -14.20
N ALA A 158 -5.21 -7.29 -13.67
CA ALA A 158 -3.79 -7.15 -13.98
C ALA A 158 -2.89 -8.16 -13.24
N ASN A 159 -3.47 -9.23 -12.67
CA ASN A 159 -2.78 -10.28 -11.92
C ASN A 159 -2.12 -9.82 -10.61
N ASN A 160 -2.45 -8.62 -10.10
CA ASN A 160 -2.05 -8.14 -8.77
C ASN A 160 -3.10 -8.53 -7.73
N VAL A 161 -3.33 -9.84 -7.58
CA VAL A 161 -4.39 -10.44 -6.75
C VAL A 161 -4.20 -10.24 -5.24
N ARG A 162 -2.97 -9.87 -4.82
CA ARG A 162 -2.65 -9.61 -3.41
C ARG A 162 -3.22 -8.29 -2.88
N VAL A 163 -3.68 -7.39 -3.76
CA VAL A 163 -4.25 -6.11 -3.34
C VAL A 163 -5.56 -6.34 -2.62
N ILE A 164 -5.73 -5.68 -1.48
CA ILE A 164 -6.94 -5.69 -0.68
C ILE A 164 -7.42 -4.28 -0.37
N VAL A 165 -8.70 -4.17 -0.01
CA VAL A 165 -9.26 -2.96 0.62
C VAL A 165 -9.26 -3.17 2.13
N THR A 166 -8.48 -2.37 2.85
CA THR A 166 -8.33 -2.42 4.32
C THR A 166 -8.83 -1.13 4.95
N GLY A 167 -9.15 -1.18 6.24
CA GLY A 167 -9.54 -0.01 7.04
C GLY A 167 -8.39 0.65 7.81
N GLU A 168 -7.21 0.02 7.82
CA GLU A 168 -6.04 0.47 8.58
C GLU A 168 -4.82 0.53 7.64
N VAL A 169 -3.89 1.45 7.93
CA VAL A 169 -2.64 1.56 7.15
C VAL A 169 -1.77 0.34 7.37
N SER A 170 -1.12 -0.16 6.31
CA SER A 170 -0.41 -1.44 6.39
C SER A 170 0.92 -1.37 7.14
N ASP A 171 1.56 -0.20 7.21
CA ASP A 171 2.94 -0.11 7.72
C ASP A 171 3.05 -0.20 9.25
N GLY A 172 1.98 0.04 10.00
CA GLY A 172 2.06 0.24 11.46
C GLY A 172 2.53 -0.98 12.25
N LEU A 173 2.26 -2.19 11.76
CA LEU A 173 2.54 -3.46 12.44
C LEU A 173 3.42 -4.41 11.62
N ARG A 174 3.95 -3.95 10.49
CA ARG A 174 4.73 -4.78 9.56
C ARG A 174 6.17 -4.98 10.02
N LEU A 175 6.67 -6.20 9.86
CA LEU A 175 8.07 -6.56 10.02
C LEU A 175 8.88 -6.34 8.74
N MET A 176 8.25 -6.57 7.58
CA MET A 176 8.91 -6.48 6.26
C MET A 176 8.36 -5.30 5.45
N PRO A 177 9.17 -4.65 4.61
CA PRO A 177 8.70 -3.65 3.65
C PRO A 177 7.61 -4.20 2.71
N ARG A 178 6.74 -3.32 2.17
CA ARG A 178 5.61 -3.70 1.30
C ARG A 178 5.97 -4.54 0.06
N PHE A 179 7.16 -4.34 -0.48
CA PHE A 179 7.66 -5.07 -1.65
C PHE A 179 8.32 -6.42 -1.29
N ALA A 180 8.60 -6.67 -0.02
CA ALA A 180 9.38 -7.81 0.41
C ALA A 180 8.45 -8.97 0.80
N GLU A 181 8.84 -10.17 0.37
CA GLU A 181 8.19 -11.43 0.72
C GLU A 181 9.14 -12.27 1.56
N GLU A 182 8.59 -13.03 2.50
CA GLU A 182 9.37 -13.93 3.33
C GLU A 182 9.95 -15.06 2.48
N GLN A 183 11.27 -15.21 2.47
CA GLN A 183 11.94 -16.37 1.89
C GLN A 183 12.08 -17.45 2.97
N TYR A 184 11.04 -18.25 3.13
CA TYR A 184 11.01 -19.36 4.09
C TYR A 184 11.06 -20.71 3.37
N GLU A 185 11.99 -21.57 3.77
CA GLU A 185 12.05 -22.97 3.34
C GLU A 185 11.92 -23.90 4.55
N ALA A 186 10.98 -24.84 4.45
CA ALA A 186 10.76 -25.79 5.52
C ALA A 186 11.98 -26.70 5.71
N SER A 187 12.41 -26.86 6.95
CA SER A 187 13.57 -27.65 7.34
C SER A 187 13.19 -28.83 8.23
N LEU A 188 14.05 -29.85 8.31
CA LEU A 188 13.86 -30.96 9.26
C LEU A 188 13.75 -30.48 10.72
N LYS A 189 14.35 -29.34 11.07
CA LYS A 189 14.26 -28.78 12.43
C LYS A 189 12.85 -28.34 12.77
N ASP A 190 12.07 -27.96 11.77
CA ASP A 190 10.71 -27.44 11.95
C ASP A 190 9.77 -28.53 12.48
N ALA A 191 10.04 -29.79 12.12
CA ALA A 191 9.30 -30.94 12.65
C ALA A 191 9.51 -31.11 14.17
N PHE A 192 10.63 -30.64 14.72
CA PHE A 192 10.96 -30.76 16.15
C PHE A 192 10.66 -29.48 16.94
N PHE A 193 10.88 -28.30 16.35
CA PHE A 193 10.82 -27.02 17.06
C PHE A 193 9.68 -26.10 16.60
N GLY A 194 8.91 -26.52 15.59
CA GLY A 194 7.91 -25.67 14.93
C GLY A 194 8.52 -24.83 13.81
N SER A 195 7.65 -24.32 12.92
CA SER A 195 8.07 -23.43 11.83
C SER A 195 8.64 -22.13 12.40
N SER A 196 9.69 -21.61 11.76
CA SER A 196 10.25 -20.29 12.09
C SER A 196 9.73 -19.17 11.18
N SER A 197 8.71 -19.46 10.36
CA SER A 197 8.11 -18.46 9.48
C SER A 197 7.37 -17.36 10.25
N ILE A 198 7.36 -16.15 9.68
CA ILE A 198 6.61 -14.99 10.17
C ILE A 198 5.13 -15.36 10.33
N GLU A 199 4.57 -16.07 9.35
CA GLU A 199 3.20 -16.58 9.43
C GLU A 199 3.00 -17.45 10.67
N HIS A 200 3.88 -18.41 10.93
CA HIS A 200 3.76 -19.31 12.08
C HIS A 200 3.87 -18.55 13.40
N TRP A 201 4.73 -17.54 13.49
CA TRP A 201 4.91 -16.72 14.68
C TRP A 201 3.62 -15.98 15.05
N PHE A 202 3.04 -15.25 14.08
CA PHE A 202 1.81 -14.50 14.32
C PHE A 202 0.60 -15.42 14.50
N LEU A 203 0.53 -16.54 13.77
CA LEU A 203 -0.53 -17.53 13.94
C LEU A 203 -0.46 -18.20 15.32
N SER A 204 0.74 -18.51 15.80
CA SER A 204 0.96 -19.07 17.14
C SER A 204 0.60 -18.07 18.24
N ARG A 205 0.92 -16.78 18.04
CA ARG A 205 0.52 -15.71 18.94
C ARG A 205 -1.00 -15.56 18.99
N LEU A 206 -1.66 -15.53 17.83
CA LEU A 206 -3.12 -15.51 17.73
C LEU A 206 -3.73 -16.74 18.44
N GLY A 207 -3.15 -17.92 18.24
CA GLY A 207 -3.62 -19.15 18.88
C GLY A 207 -3.52 -19.11 20.41
N LYS A 208 -2.49 -18.46 20.96
CA LYS A 208 -2.33 -18.25 22.41
C LYS A 208 -3.42 -17.34 22.97
N VAL A 209 -3.70 -16.20 22.34
CA VAL A 209 -4.75 -15.28 22.81
C VAL A 209 -6.15 -15.90 22.66
N CYS A 210 -6.38 -16.68 21.60
CA CYS A 210 -7.62 -17.43 21.38
C CYS A 210 -7.88 -18.54 22.41
N LYS A 211 -6.84 -19.03 23.09
CA LYS A 211 -6.92 -20.03 24.18
C LYS A 211 -7.08 -19.42 25.57
N ALA A 212 -6.86 -18.12 25.72
CA ALA A 212 -6.91 -17.46 27.01
C ALA A 212 -8.31 -17.59 27.65
N ALA A 213 -8.32 -17.77 28.96
CA ALA A 213 -9.53 -17.79 29.78
C ALA A 213 -9.34 -16.80 30.94
N PRO A 214 -10.12 -15.70 31.02
CA PRO A 214 -11.20 -15.32 30.09
C PRO A 214 -10.69 -14.92 28.70
N LEU A 215 -11.58 -14.98 27.71
CA LEU A 215 -11.30 -14.53 26.36
C LEU A 215 -11.32 -12.99 26.33
N VAL A 216 -10.21 -12.36 25.97
CA VAL A 216 -10.09 -10.89 25.90
C VAL A 216 -10.13 -10.45 24.43
N ILE A 217 -11.22 -9.81 24.02
CA ILE A 217 -11.47 -9.42 22.62
C ILE A 217 -10.40 -8.47 22.08
N ALA A 218 -9.96 -7.50 22.90
CA ALA A 218 -8.92 -6.55 22.50
C ALA A 218 -7.60 -7.24 22.14
N ASP A 219 -7.24 -8.32 22.85
CA ASP A 219 -6.01 -9.08 22.58
C ASP A 219 -6.12 -9.88 21.28
N ILE A 220 -7.31 -10.41 20.98
CA ILE A 220 -7.57 -11.11 19.70
C ILE A 220 -7.52 -10.10 18.56
N GLU A 221 -8.21 -8.96 18.69
CA GLU A 221 -8.21 -7.89 17.69
C GLU A 221 -6.77 -7.46 17.37
N GLN A 222 -5.95 -7.20 18.40
CA GLN A 222 -4.56 -6.81 18.23
C GLN A 222 -3.74 -7.92 17.54
N ALA A 223 -3.90 -9.18 17.94
CA ALA A 223 -3.20 -10.29 17.30
C ALA A 223 -3.64 -10.52 15.83
N CYS A 224 -4.91 -10.31 15.50
CA CYS A 224 -5.39 -10.35 14.11
C CYS A 224 -4.82 -9.20 13.28
N ARG A 225 -4.77 -7.97 13.82
CA ARG A 225 -4.14 -6.82 13.13
C ARG A 225 -2.67 -7.09 12.83
N GLU A 226 -1.94 -7.67 13.78
CA GLU A 226 -0.55 -8.07 13.61
C GLU A 226 -0.38 -9.17 12.55
N LEU A 227 -1.23 -10.20 12.59
CA LEU A 227 -1.24 -11.26 11.57
C LEU A 227 -1.53 -10.70 10.18
N ASN A 228 -2.60 -9.93 10.02
CA ASN A 228 -3.05 -9.35 8.74
C ASN A 228 -2.05 -8.33 8.17
N ALA A 229 -1.25 -7.68 9.02
CA ALA A 229 -0.18 -6.80 8.56
C ALA A 229 0.98 -7.59 7.93
N ASN A 230 1.26 -8.82 8.42
CA ASN A 230 2.46 -9.57 8.08
C ASN A 230 2.25 -10.79 7.19
N VAL A 231 1.01 -11.29 7.10
CA VAL A 231 0.63 -12.38 6.21
C VAL A 231 -0.02 -11.77 4.96
N PRO A 232 0.61 -11.92 3.77
CA PRO A 232 0.07 -11.34 2.55
C PRO A 232 -1.21 -12.06 2.09
N CYS A 233 -2.04 -11.37 1.32
CA CYS A 233 -3.13 -12.01 0.56
C CYS A 233 -2.52 -13.02 -0.45
N PRO A 234 -3.05 -14.25 -0.60
CA PRO A 234 -4.40 -14.72 -0.20
C PRO A 234 -4.57 -15.18 1.26
N GLY A 235 -3.54 -15.10 2.10
CA GLY A 235 -3.62 -15.42 3.53
C GLY A 235 -2.73 -16.61 3.92
N ILE A 236 -3.21 -17.39 4.89
CA ILE A 236 -2.49 -18.52 5.50
C ILE A 236 -2.19 -19.60 4.45
N THR A 237 -0.95 -20.09 4.42
CA THR A 237 -0.51 -21.11 3.47
C THR A 237 -1.19 -22.48 3.71
N PRO A 238 -1.40 -23.30 2.67
CA PRO A 238 -2.02 -24.62 2.83
C PRO A 238 -1.23 -25.59 3.73
N ASN A 239 0.07 -25.36 3.87
CA ASN A 239 0.99 -26.21 4.62
C ASN A 239 1.12 -25.82 6.10
N SER A 240 0.44 -24.76 6.54
CA SER A 240 0.42 -24.35 7.95
C SER A 240 -0.17 -25.44 8.84
N ASP A 241 0.20 -25.43 10.13
CA ASP A 241 -0.32 -26.38 11.12
C ASP A 241 -1.85 -26.26 11.23
N GLN A 242 -2.55 -27.26 10.69
CA GLN A 242 -4.01 -27.31 10.64
C GLN A 242 -4.67 -27.29 12.02
N THR A 243 -3.99 -27.83 13.04
CA THR A 243 -4.49 -27.80 14.42
C THR A 243 -4.47 -26.38 14.96
N LEU A 244 -3.37 -25.66 14.69
CA LEU A 244 -3.21 -24.27 15.08
C LEU A 244 -4.20 -23.36 14.31
N VAL A 245 -4.36 -23.56 13.00
CA VAL A 245 -5.34 -22.82 12.18
C VAL A 245 -6.77 -23.05 12.69
N LYS A 246 -7.15 -24.30 12.98
CA LYS A 246 -8.49 -24.59 13.50
C LYS A 246 -8.74 -23.92 14.86
N LEU A 247 -7.71 -23.92 15.71
CA LEU A 247 -7.76 -23.27 17.03
C LEU A 247 -7.94 -21.76 16.91
N THR A 248 -7.13 -21.10 16.09
CA THR A 248 -7.18 -19.65 15.88
C THR A 248 -8.54 -19.26 15.31
N LEU A 249 -8.99 -19.95 14.26
CA LEU A 249 -10.30 -19.73 13.66
C LEU A 249 -11.43 -19.86 14.68
N SER A 250 -11.40 -20.89 15.52
CA SER A 250 -12.42 -21.08 16.58
C SER A 250 -12.40 -19.97 17.62
N GLY A 251 -11.24 -19.41 17.96
CA GLY A 251 -11.14 -18.26 18.87
C GLY A 251 -11.60 -16.96 18.24
N VAL A 252 -11.18 -16.69 16.99
CA VAL A 252 -11.60 -15.53 16.21
C VAL A 252 -13.12 -15.53 16.01
N MET A 253 -13.72 -16.67 15.65
CA MET A 253 -15.18 -16.80 15.50
C MET A 253 -15.94 -16.55 16.81
N ARG A 254 -15.40 -16.99 17.96
CA ARG A 254 -15.98 -16.66 19.27
C ARG A 254 -15.87 -15.16 19.56
N GLY A 255 -14.75 -14.55 19.21
CA GLY A 255 -14.54 -13.11 19.34
C GLY A 255 -15.51 -12.31 18.47
N LEU A 256 -15.62 -12.67 17.19
CA LEU A 256 -16.57 -12.10 16.23
C LEU A 256 -18.01 -12.20 16.75
N ASN A 257 -18.41 -13.37 17.23
CA ASN A 257 -19.75 -13.55 17.79
C ASN A 257 -20.00 -12.62 18.98
N SER A 258 -19.02 -12.47 19.88
CA SER A 258 -19.12 -11.53 21.00
C SER A 258 -19.24 -10.08 20.52
N CYS A 259 -18.44 -9.68 19.52
CA CYS A 259 -18.51 -8.34 18.94
C CYS A 259 -19.86 -8.07 18.27
N LEU A 260 -20.38 -9.03 17.52
CA LEU A 260 -21.67 -8.93 16.84
C LEU A 260 -22.83 -8.81 17.83
N ILE A 261 -22.83 -9.64 18.89
CA ILE A 261 -23.84 -9.55 19.97
C ILE A 261 -23.79 -8.18 20.65
N ASN A 262 -22.59 -7.69 20.97
CA ASN A 262 -22.43 -6.36 21.57
C ASN A 262 -22.89 -5.24 20.62
N SER A 263 -22.56 -5.36 19.34
CA SER A 263 -22.96 -4.39 18.31
C SER A 263 -24.45 -4.37 18.06
N TYR A 264 -25.12 -5.54 18.12
CA TYR A 264 -26.57 -5.61 17.98
C TYR A 264 -27.30 -4.81 19.06
N ASN A 265 -26.70 -4.73 20.25
CA ASN A 265 -27.25 -4.01 21.39
C ASN A 265 -26.87 -2.51 21.40
N ASP A 266 -26.06 -2.05 20.44
CA ASP A 266 -25.51 -0.70 20.40
C ASP A 266 -25.88 -0.02 19.06
N GLU A 267 -26.55 1.13 19.10
CA GLU A 267 -26.97 1.86 17.89
C GLU A 267 -25.79 2.52 17.13
N ARG A 268 -24.55 2.36 17.62
CA ARG A 268 -23.36 2.99 17.03
C ARG A 268 -22.72 2.15 15.92
N LEU A 269 -22.48 2.80 14.77
CA LEU A 269 -21.84 2.25 13.57
C LEU A 269 -20.32 1.99 13.71
N ASP A 270 -19.69 2.43 14.81
CA ASP A 270 -18.24 2.36 15.05
C ASP A 270 -17.74 0.95 15.41
N ASN A 271 -18.63 0.04 15.85
CA ASN A 271 -18.29 -1.35 16.15
C ASN A 271 -17.85 -2.19 14.92
N SER A 272 -18.05 -1.67 13.70
CA SER A 272 -17.62 -2.32 12.46
C SER A 272 -16.10 -2.50 12.35
N ARG A 273 -15.30 -1.68 13.02
CA ARG A 273 -13.82 -1.75 12.94
C ARG A 273 -13.26 -3.03 13.55
N THR A 274 -13.67 -3.36 14.77
CA THR A 274 -13.24 -4.59 15.45
C THR A 274 -13.70 -5.82 14.66
N ILE A 275 -14.93 -5.80 14.12
CA ILE A 275 -15.42 -6.87 13.25
C ILE A 275 -14.53 -7.03 12.02
N CYS A 276 -14.21 -5.94 11.32
CA CYS A 276 -13.33 -5.97 10.14
C CYS A 276 -11.90 -6.39 10.45
N ALA A 277 -11.38 -6.15 11.65
CA ALA A 277 -10.04 -6.60 12.04
C ALA A 277 -9.99 -8.11 12.31
N LEU A 278 -11.13 -8.72 12.67
CA LEU A 278 -11.26 -10.15 12.93
C LEU A 278 -11.62 -10.98 11.69
N LEU A 279 -12.04 -10.32 10.60
CA LEU A 279 -12.27 -10.92 9.29
C LEU A 279 -10.99 -10.90 8.44
#